data_AF-A0A5C5TTC6-F1
#
_entry.id   AF-A0A5C5TTC6-F1
#
_cell.length_a   1.000
_cell.length_b   1.000
_cell.length_c   1.000
_cell.angle_alpha   90.00
_cell.angle_beta   90.00
_cell.angle_gamma   90.00
#
_symmetry.space_group_name_H-M   'P 1'
#
loop_
_entity.id
_entity.type
_entity.pdbx_description
1 polymer ?
#
loop_
_entity_poly.entity_id
_entity_poly.type
_entity_poly.pdbx_seq_one_letter_code
_entity_poly.pdbx_strand_id
1 'polypeptide(L)' 'MFEGQPQAELDRLIKGNPEFKQLYQRHKELDKKVLDAELGVLPIDDTTLARMKREKLAAKDRLTQLYATLRH' A
#
# COMPACT_ATOMS: atom_id res chain seq x y z
N MET A 1 -8.65 8.94 -2.56
CA MET A 1 -7.60 9.80 -1.96
C MET A 1 -6.18 9.22 -2.04
N PHE A 2 -5.85 8.46 -3.09
CA PHE A 2 -4.47 8.06 -3.49
C PHE A 2 -4.56 7.26 -4.80
N GLU A 3 -5.59 6.42 -4.93
CA GLU A 3 -5.92 5.65 -6.16
C GLU A 3 -6.37 6.49 -7.37
N GLY A 4 -6.55 7.80 -7.20
CA GLY A 4 -6.81 8.75 -8.29
C GLY A 4 -5.63 9.68 -8.58
N GLN A 5 -4.47 9.41 -7.96
CA GLN A 5 -3.28 10.22 -8.11
C GLN A 5 -2.32 9.57 -9.12
N PRO A 6 -1.71 10.36 -10.01
CA PRO A 6 -0.81 9.82 -11.00
C PRO A 6 0.42 9.20 -10.31
N GLN A 7 0.78 7.99 -10.73
CA GLN A 7 1.98 7.27 -10.27
C GLN A 7 3.23 8.16 -10.32
N ALA A 8 3.29 9.13 -11.23
CA ALA A 8 4.37 10.11 -11.35
C ALA A 8 4.50 11.08 -10.15
N GLU A 9 3.38 11.45 -9.51
CA GLU A 9 3.37 12.34 -8.34
C GLU A 9 3.83 11.57 -7.09
N LEU A 10 3.39 10.32 -6.99
CA LEU A 10 3.91 9.36 -6.02
C LEU A 10 5.39 9.12 -6.24
N ASP A 11 5.85 8.91 -7.48
CA ASP A 11 7.27 8.68 -7.79
C ASP A 11 8.16 9.89 -7.41
N ARG A 12 7.66 11.11 -7.58
CA ARG A 12 8.33 12.33 -7.10
C ARG A 12 8.45 12.35 -5.58
N LEU A 13 7.38 12.01 -4.86
CA LEU A 13 7.41 11.92 -3.40
C LEU A 13 8.28 10.77 -2.89
N ILE A 14 8.27 9.63 -3.58
CA ILE A 14 9.13 8.46 -3.37
C ILE A 14 10.61 8.83 -3.56
N LYS A 15 10.93 9.64 -4.57
CA LYS A 15 12.28 10.16 -4.79
C LYS A 15 12.73 11.11 -3.69
N GLY A 16 11.80 11.89 -3.13
CA GLY A 16 12.08 12.81 -2.02
C GLY A 16 12.09 12.15 -0.63
N ASN A 17 11.36 11.04 -0.45
CA ASN A 17 11.15 10.41 0.85
C ASN A 17 11.31 8.87 0.79
N PRO A 18 12.39 8.30 1.37
CA PRO A 18 12.62 6.87 1.38
C PRO A 18 11.59 6.09 2.23
N GLU A 19 10.95 6.73 3.21
CA GLU A 19 9.83 6.13 3.96
C GLU A 19 8.62 5.88 3.05
N PHE A 20 8.27 6.86 2.21
CA PHE A 20 7.16 6.73 1.27
C PHE A 20 7.39 5.60 0.27
N LYS A 21 8.64 5.48 -0.22
CA LYS A 21 9.08 4.38 -1.09
C LYS A 21 8.86 3.02 -0.44
N GLN A 22 9.35 2.83 0.80
CA GLN A 22 9.21 1.57 1.52
C GLN A 22 7.76 1.20 1.75
N LEU A 23 6.93 2.17 2.15
CA LEU A 23 5.50 1.97 2.37
C LEU A 23 4.76 1.59 1.09
N TYR A 24 5.07 2.24 -0.03
CA TYR A 24 4.47 1.92 -1.32
C TYR A 24 4.86 0.51 -1.80
N GLN A 25 6.13 0.13 -1.64
CA GLN A 25 6.60 -1.22 -1.97
C GLN A 25 5.91 -2.27 -1.09
N ARG A 26 5.84 -2.02 0.22
CA ARG A 26 5.14 -2.88 1.19
C ARG A 26 3.67 -3.07 0.82
N HIS A 27 2.99 -1.99 0.46
CA HIS A 27 1.59 -2.04 0.01
C HIS A 27 1.45 -2.91 -1.23
N LYS A 28 2.31 -2.73 -2.24
CA LYS A 28 2.26 -3.50 -3.49
C LYS A 28 2.54 -4.98 -3.27
N GLU A 29 3.47 -5.32 -2.38
CA GLU A 29 3.75 -6.70 -1.98
C GLU A 29 2.60 -7.33 -1.20
N LEU A 30 2.00 -6.59 -0.26
CA LEU A 30 0.82 -7.03 0.48
C LEU A 30 -0.36 -7.24 -0.46
N ASP A 31 -0.62 -6.29 -1.37
CA ASP A 31 -1.69 -6.38 -2.35
C ASP A 31 -1.55 -7.61 -3.23
N LYS A 32 -0.33 -7.89 -3.71
CA LYS A 32 -0.03 -9.09 -4.48
C LYS A 32 -0.30 -10.36 -3.66
N LYS A 33 0.16 -10.42 -2.41
CA LYS A 33 -0.12 -11.55 -1.51
C LYS A 33 -1.60 -11.74 -1.21
N VAL A 34 -2.36 -10.65 -1.01
CA VAL A 34 -3.81 -10.69 -0.86
C VAL A 34 -4.45 -11.25 -2.11
N LEU A 35 -4.02 -10.79 -3.29
CA LEU A 35 -4.56 -11.25 -4.57
C LEU A 35 -4.28 -12.74 -4.80
N ASP A 36 -3.05 -13.20 -4.57
CA ASP A 36 -2.69 -14.62 -4.64
C ASP A 36 -3.52 -15.48 -3.65
N ALA A 37 -3.81 -14.93 -2.46
CA ALA A 37 -4.68 -15.57 -1.47
C ALA A 37 -6.16 -15.58 -1.90
N GLU A 38 -6.69 -14.47 -2.44
CA GLU A 38 -8.06 -14.37 -2.95
C GLU A 38 -8.28 -15.23 -4.20
N LEU A 39 -7.24 -15.44 -5.00
CA LEU A 39 -7.25 -16.36 -6.14
C LEU A 39 -7.18 -17.84 -5.72
N GLY A 40 -7.00 -18.14 -4.43
CA GLY A 40 -6.84 -19.51 -3.94
C GLY A 40 -5.52 -20.17 -4.35
N VAL A 41 -4.54 -19.38 -4.83
CA VAL A 41 -3.20 -19.85 -5.20
C VAL A 41 -2.39 -20.23 -3.95
N LEU A 42 -2.67 -19.56 -2.84
CA LEU A 42 -2.09 -19.88 -1.53
C LEU A 42 -3.21 -20.25 -0.55
N PRO A 43 -3.10 -21.38 0.18
CA PRO A 43 -4.00 -21.69 1.29
C PRO A 43 -3.68 -20.73 2.44
N ILE A 44 -4.34 -19.59 2.43
CA ILE A 44 -4.21 -18.56 3.46
C ILE A 44 -5.51 -18.53 4.26
N ASP A 45 -5.40 -18.69 5.57
CA ASP A 45 -6.52 -18.57 6.51
C ASP A 45 -7.22 -17.20 6.38
N ASP A 46 -8.55 -17.18 6.54
CA ASP A 46 -9.36 -15.95 6.57
C ASP A 46 -8.83 -14.89 7.55
N THR A 47 -8.23 -15.33 8.66
CA THR A 47 -7.59 -14.43 9.63
C THR A 47 -6.35 -13.73 9.08
N THR A 48 -5.57 -14.41 8.24
CA THR A 48 -4.41 -13.85 7.55
C THR A 48 -4.84 -12.93 6.42
N LEU A 49 -5.88 -13.30 5.66
CA LEU A 49 -6.48 -12.43 4.64
C LEU A 49 -7.02 -11.12 5.25
N ALA A 50 -7.72 -11.23 6.39
CA ALA A 50 -8.22 -10.07 7.13
C ALA A 50 -7.09 -9.18 7.67
N ARG A 51 -5.98 -9.77 8.13
CA ARG A 51 -4.77 -9.03 8.52
C ARG A 51 -4.16 -8.30 7.33
N MET A 52 -4.01 -8.96 6.19
CA MET A 52 -3.44 -8.34 5.01
C MET A 52 -4.32 -7.21 4.45
N LYS A 53 -5.65 -7.36 4.46
CA LYS A 53 -6.58 -6.26 4.11
C LYS A 53 -6.43 -5.07 5.06
N ARG A 54 -6.23 -5.31 6.35
CA ARG A 54 -5.91 -4.25 7.33
C ARG A 54 -4.54 -3.61 7.08
N GLU A 55 -3.51 -4.38 6.76
CA GLU A 55 -2.20 -3.84 6.42
C GLU A 55 -2.23 -3.03 5.12
N LYS A 56 -2.97 -3.49 4.10
CA LYS A 56 -3.23 -2.73 2.88
C LYS A 56 -3.91 -1.41 3.21
N LEU A 57 -4.94 -1.44 4.07
CA LEU A 57 -5.62 -0.24 4.55
C LEU A 57 -4.67 0.70 5.31
N ALA A 58 -3.87 0.17 6.24
CA ALA A 58 -2.93 0.96 7.04
C ALA A 58 -1.78 1.54 6.19
N ALA A 59 -1.30 0.81 5.19
CA ALA A 59 -0.29 1.28 4.26
C ALA A 59 -0.87 2.39 3.37
N LYS A 60 -2.09 2.23 2.89
CA LYS A 60 -2.82 3.28 2.16
C LYS A 60 -3.07 4.51 3.05
N ASP A 61 -3.47 4.32 4.30
CA ASP A 61 -3.72 5.39 5.26
C ASP A 61 -2.44 6.19 5.56
N ARG A 62 -1.32 5.49 5.80
CA ARG A 62 0.00 6.11 5.94
C ARG A 62 0.46 6.84 4.69
N LEU A 63 0.25 6.27 3.50
CA LEU A 63 0.53 6.95 2.23
C LEU A 63 -0.31 8.23 2.09
N THR A 64 -1.59 8.18 2.43
CA THR A 64 -2.48 9.35 2.42
C THR A 64 -2.07 10.39 3.47
N GLN A 65 -1.68 9.99 4.69
CA GLN A 65 -1.18 10.91 5.71
C GLN A 65 0.12 11.59 5.28
N LEU A 66 1.12 10.82 4.82
CA LEU A 66 2.37 11.38 4.31
C LEU A 66 2.12 12.33 3.15
N TYR A 67 1.24 11.94 2.22
CA TYR A 67 0.85 12.77 1.10
C TYR A 67 0.21 14.10 1.56
N ALA A 68 -0.68 14.05 2.56
CA ALA A 68 -1.28 15.24 3.14
C ALA A 68 -0.23 16.14 3.83
N THR A 69 0.74 15.56 4.55
CA THR A 69 1.84 16.30 5.19
C THR A 69 2.77 16.94 4.17
N LEU A 70 3.06 16.28 3.05
CA LEU A 70 3.95 16.78 1.99
C LEU A 70 3.31 17.85 1.11
N ARG A 71 1.98 17.94 1.12
CA ARG A 71 1.20 18.89 0.32
C ARG A 71 0.83 20.16 1.09
N HIS A 72 1.18 20.24 2.38
CA HIS A 72 1.07 21.42 3.25
C HIS A 72 2.44 22.10 3.35
#